data_AF-A0A1Y2ANI7-F1
#
_entry.id   AF-A0A1Y2ANI7-F1
#
_cell.length_a   1.000
_cell.length_b   1.000
_cell.length_c   1.000
_cell.angle_alpha   90.00
_cell.angle_beta   90.00
_cell.angle_gamma   90.00
#
_symmetry.space_group_name_H-M   'P 1'
#
loop_
_entity.id
_entity.type
_entity.pdbx_description
1 polymer ?
#
loop_
_entity_poly.entity_id
_entity_poly.type
_entity_poly.pdbx_seq_one_letter_code
_entity_poly.pdbx_strand_id
1 'polypeptide(L)'
;MHGVKPVGLLGSLLAARLTVGGAGVRGGFLLQRQQQQRPMSKLASLVGSSGSLAITPPGTSVVYTGAIGKAIQALKRVSVISLSATWATTPLFAFTSVAEGGASTAAIAVMVGALIVSSGSTALIAWCCKPYVVSIAGAGSQLTLTRLSFFGVPYATTVDESELRTSRGRMFSTWEAKGELFYVLADGSEGRMKEIVDGVLKREVGLASPSLSSHSNSAEKKENWDDVVKRLREKKD
;
A
#
# COMPACT_ATOMS: atom_id res chain seq x y z
N MET A 1 59.46 5.79 -1.12
CA MET A 1 58.63 6.58 -0.19
C MET A 1 57.55 7.29 -1.00
N HIS A 2 56.40 6.63 -1.20
CA HIS A 2 55.27 7.18 -1.95
C HIS A 2 54.13 7.52 -0.98
N GLY A 3 53.83 8.81 -0.85
CA GLY A 3 52.75 9.34 -0.01
C GLY A 3 51.44 9.37 -0.78
N VAL A 4 50.45 8.60 -0.33
CA VAL A 4 49.07 8.64 -0.79
C VAL A 4 48.29 9.62 0.09
N LYS A 5 47.66 10.64 -0.52
CA LYS A 5 46.74 11.56 0.16
C LYS A 5 45.33 10.95 0.17
N PRO A 6 44.60 10.96 1.31
CA PRO A 6 43.21 10.53 1.33
C PRO A 6 42.27 11.63 0.80
N VAL A 7 41.35 11.21 -0.08
CA VAL A 7 40.22 12.00 -0.60
C VAL A 7 39.14 12.05 0.47
N GLY A 8 38.86 13.26 0.98
CA GLY A 8 37.78 13.53 1.92
C GLY A 8 36.43 13.48 1.20
N LEU A 9 35.59 12.52 1.60
CA LEU A 9 34.22 12.38 1.13
C LEU A 9 33.31 13.35 1.90
N LEU A 10 32.65 14.25 1.17
CA LEU A 10 31.67 15.20 1.69
C LEU A 10 30.51 14.47 2.39
N GLY A 11 30.40 14.65 3.71
CA GLY A 11 29.20 14.38 4.48
C GLY A 11 28.32 15.63 4.57
N SER A 12 27.33 15.75 3.68
CA SER A 12 26.23 16.72 3.83
C SER A 12 25.25 16.24 4.89
N LEU A 13 25.49 16.64 6.14
CA LEU A 13 24.54 16.53 7.25
C LEU A 13 23.67 17.80 7.27
N LEU A 14 22.44 17.66 6.77
CA LEU A 14 21.41 18.67 6.82
C LEU A 14 20.88 18.78 8.27
N ALA A 15 21.37 19.78 8.99
CA ALA A 15 20.89 20.16 10.31
C ALA A 15 19.53 20.86 10.18
N ALA A 16 18.44 20.17 10.54
CA ALA A 16 17.14 20.78 10.71
C ALA A 16 17.11 21.56 12.04
N ARG A 17 17.31 22.88 11.92
CA ARG A 17 17.23 23.88 12.97
C ARG A 17 15.74 24.16 13.26
N LEU A 18 15.20 23.63 14.35
CA LEU A 18 13.86 23.98 14.84
C LEU A 18 13.93 25.31 15.61
N THR A 19 13.49 26.38 14.95
CA THR A 19 13.18 27.68 15.55
C THR A 19 11.93 27.56 16.42
N VAL A 20 12.10 27.74 17.73
CA VAL A 20 11.03 27.96 18.70
C VAL A 20 10.57 29.41 18.58
N GLY A 21 9.44 29.62 17.90
CA GLY A 21 8.72 30.88 17.87
C GLY A 21 7.65 30.90 18.95
N GLY A 22 7.87 31.67 20.01
CA GLY A 22 6.86 32.02 20.99
C GLY A 22 5.97 33.15 20.46
N ALA A 23 4.66 32.92 20.49
CA ALA A 23 3.67 33.98 20.40
C ALA A 23 2.45 33.56 21.23
N GLY A 24 2.29 34.19 22.39
CA GLY A 24 1.09 34.08 23.19
C GLY A 24 -0.04 34.91 22.58
N VAL A 25 -1.24 34.34 22.52
CA VAL A 25 -2.50 35.09 22.48
C VAL A 25 -3.51 34.36 23.37
N ARG A 26 -3.96 35.09 24.39
CA ARG A 26 -5.10 34.81 25.26
C ARG A 26 -6.40 34.96 24.45
N GLY A 27 -7.33 34.01 24.60
CA GLY A 27 -8.71 34.17 24.12
C GLY A 27 -9.58 33.02 24.60
N GLY A 28 -10.62 33.34 25.38
CA GLY A 28 -11.40 32.43 26.22
C GLY A 28 -12.07 31.27 25.48
N PHE A 29 -11.88 30.07 26.03
CA PHE A 29 -12.55 28.85 25.59
C PHE A 29 -13.80 28.63 26.46
N LEU A 30 -14.96 28.97 25.90
CA LEU A 30 -16.26 28.62 26.47
C LEU A 30 -16.41 27.10 26.47
N LEU A 31 -16.69 26.57 27.66
CA LEU A 31 -17.03 25.17 27.94
C LEU A 31 -18.27 24.73 27.15
N GLN A 32 -18.06 24.13 25.97
CA GLN A 32 -19.11 23.34 25.32
C GLN A 32 -18.91 21.86 25.69
N ARG A 33 -19.61 21.46 26.75
CA ARG A 33 -19.83 20.06 27.13
C ARG A 33 -20.48 19.31 25.96
N GLN A 34 -19.69 18.60 25.16
CA GLN A 34 -20.17 17.45 24.40
C GLN A 34 -20.03 16.23 25.30
N GLN A 35 -21.16 15.79 25.84
CA GLN A 35 -21.33 14.51 26.51
C GLN A 35 -20.99 13.38 25.54
N GLN A 36 -19.74 12.93 25.56
CA GLN A 36 -19.37 11.65 24.96
C GLN A 36 -19.65 10.56 26.00
N GLN A 37 -20.92 10.19 26.12
CA GLN A 37 -21.32 8.99 26.85
C GLN A 37 -20.62 7.79 26.21
N ARG A 38 -19.67 7.21 26.94
CA ARG A 38 -19.15 5.87 26.68
C ARG A 38 -20.12 4.85 27.28
N PRO A 39 -20.88 4.08 26.48
CA PRO A 39 -21.37 2.81 26.98
C PRO A 39 -20.19 1.82 27.04
N MET A 40 -19.53 1.76 28.20
CA MET A 40 -18.61 0.66 28.52
C MET A 40 -19.43 -0.61 28.82
N SER A 41 -19.83 -1.32 27.77
CA SER A 41 -20.39 -2.68 27.87
C SER A 41 -20.43 -3.39 26.52
N LYS A 42 -19.33 -3.38 25.76
CA LYS A 42 -19.15 -4.27 24.59
C LYS A 42 -17.72 -4.82 24.47
N LEU A 43 -17.21 -5.43 25.54
CA LEU A 43 -16.01 -6.28 25.46
C LEU A 43 -16.32 -7.74 25.07
N ALA A 44 -17.60 -8.09 24.86
CA ALA A 44 -18.04 -9.46 24.54
C ALA A 44 -18.40 -9.70 23.06
N SER A 45 -17.82 -8.97 22.10
CA SER A 45 -18.11 -9.18 20.66
C SER A 45 -16.87 -9.36 19.76
N LEU A 46 -15.70 -9.63 20.34
CA LEU A 46 -14.44 -9.81 19.59
C LEU A 46 -14.26 -11.20 18.94
N VAL A 47 -15.23 -12.10 19.06
CA VAL A 47 -15.27 -13.38 18.34
C VAL A 47 -16.60 -13.46 17.61
N GLY A 48 -16.57 -13.37 16.29
CA GLY A 48 -17.75 -13.57 15.45
C GLY A 48 -18.41 -12.29 14.96
N SER A 49 -17.70 -11.46 14.19
CA SER A 49 -18.38 -10.61 13.21
C SER A 49 -17.56 -10.56 11.93
N SER A 50 -17.99 -11.38 10.97
CA SER A 50 -17.65 -11.31 9.55
C SER A 50 -18.21 -10.04 8.89
N GLY A 51 -18.26 -8.93 9.64
CA GLY A 51 -18.81 -7.65 9.22
C GLY A 51 -18.03 -7.08 8.05
N SER A 52 -18.76 -6.74 7.00
CA SER A 52 -18.30 -5.99 5.85
C SER A 52 -17.48 -4.77 6.31
N LEU A 53 -16.19 -4.74 5.93
CA LEU A 53 -15.23 -3.68 6.28
C LEU A 53 -15.46 -2.38 5.50
N ALA A 54 -16.59 -2.25 4.81
CA ALA A 54 -16.93 -1.04 4.08
C ALA A 54 -17.45 0.01 5.06
N ILE A 55 -16.66 1.06 5.30
CA ILE A 55 -17.16 2.31 5.87
C ILE A 55 -17.98 2.95 4.75
N THR A 56 -19.24 2.55 4.65
CA THR A 56 -20.17 3.03 3.63
C THR A 56 -21.01 4.15 4.26
N PRO A 57 -20.90 5.41 3.78
CA PRO A 57 -21.78 6.49 4.22
C PRO A 57 -23.26 6.12 3.97
N PRO A 58 -24.20 6.54 4.85
CA PRO A 58 -25.62 6.27 4.63
C PRO A 58 -26.08 6.90 3.30
N GLY A 59 -26.63 6.07 2.40
CA GLY A 59 -27.08 6.48 1.06
C GLY A 59 -26.13 6.15 -0.10
N THR A 60 -25.00 5.49 0.16
CA THR A 60 -24.07 5.02 -0.90
C THR A 60 -24.28 3.52 -1.19
N SER A 61 -24.28 3.13 -2.46
CA SER A 61 -24.33 1.71 -2.85
C SER A 61 -22.91 1.15 -2.95
N VAL A 62 -22.67 -0.02 -2.36
CA VAL A 62 -21.38 -0.70 -2.48
C VAL A 62 -21.25 -1.24 -3.90
N VAL A 63 -20.35 -0.63 -4.68
CA VAL A 63 -20.11 -0.96 -6.09
C VAL A 63 -19.07 -2.07 -6.23
N TYR A 64 -18.13 -2.15 -5.29
CA TYR A 64 -17.07 -3.14 -5.30
C TYR A 64 -16.63 -3.51 -3.89
N THR A 65 -16.39 -4.80 -3.68
CA THR A 65 -15.73 -5.33 -2.47
C THR A 65 -14.60 -6.24 -2.92
N GLY A 66 -13.36 -5.87 -2.60
CA GLY A 66 -12.18 -6.67 -2.92
C GLY A 66 -12.10 -7.91 -2.03
N ALA A 67 -12.16 -9.11 -2.62
CA ALA A 67 -12.06 -10.38 -1.89
C ALA A 67 -10.74 -10.51 -1.08
N ILE A 68 -9.66 -9.92 -1.60
CA ILE A 68 -8.31 -9.98 -1.00
C ILE A 68 -8.11 -8.93 0.11
N GLY A 69 -9.05 -7.99 0.30
CA GLY A 69 -8.91 -6.94 1.32
C GLY A 69 -8.69 -7.48 2.73
N LYS A 70 -9.37 -8.58 3.08
CA LYS A 70 -9.20 -9.26 4.38
C LYS A 70 -7.82 -9.93 4.51
N ALA A 71 -7.35 -10.58 3.45
CA ALA A 71 -6.03 -11.23 3.44
C ALA A 71 -4.90 -10.20 3.59
N ILE A 72 -4.98 -9.06 2.90
CA ILE A 72 -4.00 -7.97 3.03
C ILE A 72 -4.04 -7.35 4.43
N GLN A 73 -5.22 -7.19 5.02
CA GLN A 73 -5.33 -6.69 6.39
C GLN A 73 -4.70 -7.66 7.39
N ALA A 74 -4.94 -8.96 7.25
CA ALA A 74 -4.31 -9.99 8.07
C ALA A 74 -2.78 -9.98 7.88
N LEU A 75 -2.30 -9.92 6.64
CA LEU A 75 -0.87 -9.88 6.33
C LEU A 75 -0.18 -8.67 6.97
N LYS A 76 -0.76 -7.46 6.83
CA LYS A 76 -0.23 -6.24 7.46
C LYS A 76 -0.16 -6.37 8.99
N ARG A 77 -1.22 -6.90 9.61
CA ARG A 77 -1.26 -7.09 11.07
C ARG A 77 -0.20 -8.09 11.53
N VAL A 78 -0.05 -9.21 10.82
CA VAL A 78 0.98 -10.21 11.12
C VAL A 78 2.37 -9.59 11.00
N SER A 79 2.67 -8.82 9.95
CA SER A 79 3.97 -8.14 9.81
C SER A 79 4.24 -7.16 10.95
N VAL A 80 3.24 -6.36 11.35
CA VAL A 80 3.37 -5.42 12.48
C VAL A 80 3.57 -6.16 13.79
N ILE A 81 2.85 -7.27 14.02
CA ILE A 81 3.01 -8.11 15.21
C ILE A 81 4.42 -8.71 15.24
N SER A 82 4.89 -9.31 14.14
CA SER A 82 6.24 -9.87 14.05
C SER A 82 7.33 -8.83 14.28
N LEU A 83 7.16 -7.63 13.71
CA LEU A 83 8.09 -6.52 13.94
C LEU A 83 8.06 -6.09 15.42
N SER A 84 6.87 -5.93 16.02
CA SER A 84 6.75 -5.57 17.43
C SER A 84 7.33 -6.64 18.36
N ALA A 85 7.17 -7.93 18.02
CA ALA A 85 7.75 -9.04 18.75
C ALA A 85 9.28 -9.00 18.65
N THR A 86 9.82 -8.69 17.47
CA THR A 86 11.28 -8.54 17.30
C THR A 86 11.78 -7.36 18.15
N TRP A 87 11.11 -6.21 18.08
CA TRP A 87 11.44 -5.03 18.89
C TRP A 87 11.31 -5.27 20.40
N ALA A 88 10.36 -6.08 20.85
CA ALA A 88 10.21 -6.44 22.26
C ALA A 88 11.27 -7.46 22.71
N THR A 89 11.68 -8.36 21.81
CA THR A 89 12.62 -9.44 22.10
C THR A 89 14.08 -8.95 22.08
N THR A 90 14.42 -7.99 21.22
CA THR A 90 15.78 -7.41 21.13
C THR A 90 16.33 -6.89 22.47
N PRO A 91 15.65 -6.00 23.22
CA PRO A 91 16.18 -5.52 24.50
C PRO A 91 16.27 -6.63 25.53
N LEU A 92 15.37 -7.62 25.51
CA LEU A 92 15.39 -8.75 26.43
C LEU A 92 16.66 -9.60 26.25
N PHE A 93 17.07 -9.85 25.01
CA PHE A 93 18.36 -10.50 24.71
C PHE A 93 19.59 -9.64 25.06
N ALA A 94 19.48 -8.32 24.94
CA ALA A 94 20.55 -7.42 25.38
C ALA A 94 20.76 -7.52 26.90
N PHE A 95 19.69 -7.61 27.68
CA PHE A 95 19.80 -7.76 29.14
C PHE A 95 20.39 -9.12 29.58
N THR A 96 20.01 -10.23 28.94
CA THR A 96 20.55 -11.55 29.29
C THR A 96 22.02 -11.70 28.92
N SER A 97 22.41 -11.18 27.75
CA SER A 97 23.79 -11.28 27.27
C SER A 97 24.80 -10.42 28.05
N VAL A 98 24.36 -9.35 28.71
CA VAL A 98 25.19 -8.56 29.64
C VAL A 98 25.40 -9.31 30.96
N ALA A 99 24.41 -10.10 31.41
CA ALA A 99 24.49 -10.84 32.68
C ALA A 99 25.47 -12.03 32.64
N GLU A 100 25.68 -12.66 31.48
CA GLU A 100 26.51 -13.87 31.33
C GLU A 100 27.98 -13.60 30.95
N GLY A 101 28.46 -12.36 31.03
CA GLY A 101 29.88 -12.03 30.80
C GLY A 101 30.20 -11.37 29.45
N GLY A 102 29.20 -10.83 28.77
CA GLY A 102 29.37 -9.98 27.59
C GLY A 102 28.89 -10.66 26.30
N ALA A 103 27.92 -10.02 25.63
CA ALA A 103 27.44 -10.46 24.34
C ALA A 103 28.58 -10.55 23.33
N SER A 104 28.75 -11.70 22.67
CA SER A 104 29.70 -11.78 21.56
C SER A 104 29.30 -10.78 20.48
N THR A 105 30.26 -10.07 19.90
CA THR A 105 30.03 -9.11 18.81
C THR A 105 29.24 -9.74 17.65
N ALA A 106 29.40 -11.05 17.45
CA ALA A 106 28.63 -11.82 16.48
C ALA A 106 27.13 -11.89 16.81
N ALA A 107 26.75 -12.09 18.08
CA ALA A 107 25.35 -12.11 18.50
C ALA A 107 24.66 -10.76 18.28
N ILE A 108 25.35 -9.66 18.59
CA ILE A 108 24.84 -8.30 18.33
C ILE A 108 24.67 -8.09 16.82
N ALA A 109 25.66 -8.48 16.00
CA ALA A 109 25.58 -8.33 14.55
C ALA A 109 24.40 -9.10 13.94
N VAL A 110 24.14 -10.32 14.42
CA VAL A 110 22.98 -11.12 13.99
C VAL A 110 21.65 -10.45 14.36
N MET A 111 21.54 -9.91 15.58
CA MET A 111 20.33 -9.21 16.03
C MET A 111 20.04 -7.95 15.21
N VAL A 112 21.07 -7.14 14.95
CA VAL A 112 20.94 -5.93 14.11
C VAL A 112 20.58 -6.32 12.67
N GLY A 113 21.22 -7.36 12.12
CA GLY A 113 20.89 -7.89 10.80
C GLY A 113 19.43 -8.35 10.71
N ALA A 114 18.95 -9.09 11.71
CA ALA A 114 17.57 -9.55 11.77
C ALA A 114 16.57 -8.38 11.83
N LEU A 115 16.88 -7.30 12.56
CA LEU A 115 16.05 -6.09 12.61
C LEU A 115 15.99 -5.36 11.28
N ILE A 116 17.13 -5.20 10.60
CA ILE A 116 17.21 -4.56 9.28
C ILE A 116 16.40 -5.36 8.26
N VAL A 117 16.59 -6.68 8.22
CA VAL A 117 15.85 -7.56 7.29
C VAL A 117 14.35 -7.54 7.58
N SER A 118 13.96 -7.60 8.85
CA SER A 118 12.54 -7.60 9.25
C SER A 118 11.85 -6.27 8.95
N SER A 119 12.51 -5.16 9.23
CA SER A 119 12.00 -3.81 8.93
C SER A 119 11.92 -3.56 7.42
N GLY A 120 12.96 -3.94 6.66
CA GLY A 120 12.98 -3.84 5.20
C GLY A 120 11.88 -4.66 4.54
N SER A 121 11.69 -5.91 4.95
CA SER A 121 10.60 -6.77 4.44
C SER A 121 9.22 -6.18 4.73
N THR A 122 9.01 -5.68 5.95
CA THR A 122 7.74 -5.03 6.34
C THR A 122 7.48 -3.76 5.54
N ALA A 123 8.50 -2.94 5.33
CA ALA A 123 8.41 -1.72 4.53
C ALA A 123 8.08 -2.01 3.05
N LEU A 124 8.68 -3.06 2.48
CA LEU A 124 8.43 -3.48 1.10
C LEU A 124 6.98 -3.95 0.93
N ILE A 125 6.49 -4.81 1.83
CA ILE A 125 5.09 -5.27 1.81
C ILE A 125 4.15 -4.07 1.93
N ALA A 126 4.42 -3.14 2.84
CA ALA A 126 3.61 -1.94 3.00
C ALA A 126 3.63 -1.05 1.74
N TRP A 127 4.77 -0.93 1.07
CA TRP A 127 4.90 -0.18 -0.17
C TRP A 127 4.08 -0.84 -1.29
N CYS A 128 4.19 -2.16 -1.46
CA CYS A 128 3.43 -2.94 -2.45
C CYS A 128 1.92 -2.92 -2.19
N CYS A 129 1.49 -2.94 -0.91
CA CYS A 129 0.08 -2.94 -0.53
C CYS A 129 -0.53 -1.52 -0.41
N LYS A 130 0.24 -0.44 -0.58
CA LYS A 130 -0.24 0.95 -0.47
C LYS A 130 -1.39 1.30 -1.44
N PRO A 131 -1.38 0.92 -2.73
CA PRO A 131 -2.43 1.29 -3.67
C PRO A 131 -3.71 0.44 -3.52
N TYR A 132 -3.74 -0.56 -2.63
CA TYR A 132 -4.83 -1.54 -2.62
C TYR A 132 -6.15 -0.95 -2.09
N VAL A 133 -7.20 -1.05 -2.91
CA VAL A 133 -8.56 -0.62 -2.55
C VAL A 133 -9.35 -1.82 -2.02
N VAL A 134 -9.95 -1.66 -0.84
CA VAL A 134 -10.72 -2.72 -0.16
C VAL A 134 -12.19 -2.70 -0.57
N SER A 135 -12.79 -1.52 -0.65
CA SER A 135 -14.15 -1.36 -1.11
C SER A 135 -14.34 -0.03 -1.82
N ILE A 136 -15.31 0.00 -2.71
CA ILE A 136 -15.71 1.20 -3.43
C ILE A 136 -17.21 1.34 -3.24
N ALA A 137 -17.63 2.48 -2.70
CA ALA A 137 -19.02 2.85 -2.59
C ALA A 137 -19.29 4.05 -3.51
N GLY A 138 -20.34 3.98 -4.33
CA GLY A 138 -20.71 5.04 -5.25
C GLY A 138 -21.95 5.80 -4.77
N ALA A 139 -21.90 7.13 -4.88
CA ALA A 139 -23.07 8.01 -4.76
C ALA A 139 -23.05 9.01 -5.93
N GLY A 140 -23.91 8.79 -6.93
CA GLY A 140 -23.91 9.62 -8.14
C GLY A 140 -22.54 9.58 -8.85
N SER A 141 -21.94 10.73 -9.12
CA SER A 141 -20.62 10.87 -9.75
C SER A 141 -19.44 10.68 -8.78
N GLN A 142 -19.69 10.64 -7.47
CA GLN A 142 -18.63 10.50 -6.47
C GLN A 142 -18.42 9.03 -6.08
N LEU A 143 -17.16 8.63 -6.05
CA LEU A 143 -16.69 7.32 -5.64
C LEU A 143 -15.92 7.44 -4.31
N THR A 144 -16.40 6.75 -3.30
CA THR A 144 -15.72 6.62 -2.00
C THR A 144 -14.89 5.35 -2.01
N LEU A 145 -13.57 5.52 -2.12
CA LEU A 145 -12.59 4.45 -2.13
C LEU A 145 -12.10 4.21 -0.70
N THR A 146 -12.38 3.03 -0.15
CA THR A 146 -11.86 2.61 1.16
C THR A 146 -10.53 1.89 0.97
N ARG A 147 -9.49 2.40 1.61
CA ARG A 147 -8.13 1.83 1.60
C ARG A 147 -7.71 1.45 3.02
N LEU A 148 -6.62 0.69 3.12
CA LEU A 148 -6.02 0.32 4.40
C LEU A 148 -4.78 1.16 4.67
N SER A 149 -4.73 1.80 5.83
CA SER A 149 -3.52 2.47 6.32
C SER A 149 -2.38 1.46 6.53
N PHE A 150 -1.21 1.97 6.93
CA PHE A 150 -0.07 1.12 7.28
C PHE A 150 -0.43 0.11 8.39
N PHE A 151 -1.20 0.55 9.38
CA PHE A 151 -1.67 -0.29 10.50
C PHE A 151 -2.91 -1.13 10.17
N GLY A 152 -3.35 -1.16 8.91
CA GLY A 152 -4.54 -1.91 8.51
C GLY A 152 -5.85 -1.30 9.04
N VAL A 153 -5.84 -0.03 9.46
CA VAL A 153 -7.06 0.73 9.76
C VAL A 153 -7.66 1.22 8.44
N PRO A 154 -8.93 0.92 8.14
CA PRO A 154 -9.58 1.40 6.94
C PRO A 154 -9.76 2.93 6.98
N TYR A 155 -9.49 3.60 5.88
CA TYR A 155 -9.76 5.02 5.69
C TYR A 155 -10.40 5.25 4.32
N ALA A 156 -11.38 6.15 4.28
CA ALA A 156 -12.14 6.45 3.07
C ALA A 156 -11.55 7.68 2.37
N THR A 157 -11.53 7.64 1.04
CA THR A 157 -11.08 8.73 0.19
C THR A 157 -12.13 8.95 -0.89
N THR A 158 -12.67 10.16 -0.99
CA THR A 158 -13.67 10.51 -2.00
C THR A 158 -13.00 11.09 -3.24
N VAL A 159 -13.36 10.53 -4.39
CA VAL A 159 -12.82 10.87 -5.71
C VAL A 159 -13.99 11.02 -6.68
N ASP A 160 -13.94 12.03 -7.53
CA ASP A 160 -14.95 12.20 -8.58
C ASP A 160 -14.61 11.31 -9.80
N GLU A 161 -15.62 10.72 -10.43
CA GLU A 161 -15.44 9.81 -11.56
C GLU A 161 -14.78 10.48 -12.77
N SER A 162 -14.91 11.81 -12.88
CA SER A 162 -14.28 12.61 -13.94
C SER A 162 -12.75 12.66 -13.81
N GLU A 163 -12.21 12.52 -12.61
CA GLU A 163 -10.78 12.68 -12.31
C GLU A 163 -9.99 11.36 -12.39
N LEU A 164 -10.67 10.22 -12.49
CA LEU A 164 -10.02 8.91 -12.61
C LEU A 164 -9.33 8.76 -13.97
N ARG A 165 -8.04 8.43 -13.93
CA ARG A 165 -7.20 8.12 -15.08
C ARG A 165 -6.60 6.73 -14.95
N THR A 166 -6.12 6.15 -16.05
CA THR A 166 -5.43 4.85 -15.99
C THR A 166 -3.98 5.08 -15.60
N SER A 167 -3.49 4.38 -14.57
CA SER A 167 -2.09 4.53 -14.14
C SER A 167 -1.15 3.80 -15.12
N ARG A 168 -0.04 4.44 -15.51
CA ARG A 168 0.99 3.85 -16.40
C ARG A 168 2.35 3.61 -15.73
N GLY A 169 2.51 3.97 -14.45
CA GLY A 169 3.85 4.09 -13.85
C GLY A 169 4.23 3.03 -12.81
N ARG A 170 3.26 2.36 -12.18
CA ARG A 170 3.55 1.50 -11.02
C ARG A 170 2.93 0.12 -11.15
N MET A 171 3.71 -0.91 -10.86
CA MET A 171 3.22 -2.28 -10.73
C MET A 171 2.11 -2.31 -9.67
N PHE A 172 0.99 -2.95 -10.00
CA PHE A 172 -0.23 -2.98 -9.16
C PHE A 172 -0.86 -1.60 -8.94
N SER A 173 -0.95 -0.77 -9.98
CA SER A 173 -1.86 0.37 -10.00
C SER A 173 -2.69 0.32 -11.27
N THR A 174 -4.01 0.34 -11.12
CA THR A 174 -4.95 0.33 -12.24
C THR A 174 -5.35 1.77 -12.57
N TRP A 175 -5.59 2.56 -11.53
CA TRP A 175 -6.09 3.92 -11.65
C TRP A 175 -5.24 4.92 -10.89
N GLU A 176 -5.31 6.16 -11.32
CA GLU A 176 -4.72 7.31 -10.67
C GLU A 176 -5.77 8.42 -10.56
N ALA A 177 -5.88 9.04 -9.38
CA ALA A 177 -6.68 10.25 -9.20
C ALA A 177 -6.01 11.16 -8.16
N LYS A 178 -5.98 12.46 -8.44
CA LYS A 178 -5.32 13.47 -7.58
C LYS A 178 -3.87 13.14 -7.22
N GLY A 179 -3.14 12.46 -8.13
CA GLY A 179 -1.77 11.99 -7.90
C GLY A 179 -1.66 10.79 -6.94
N GLU A 180 -2.78 10.19 -6.55
CA GLU A 180 -2.82 8.96 -5.77
C GLU A 180 -3.12 7.75 -6.66
N LEU A 181 -2.44 6.65 -6.37
CA LEU A 181 -2.54 5.40 -7.13
C LEU A 181 -3.51 4.44 -6.44
N PHE A 182 -4.38 3.84 -7.23
CA PHE A 182 -5.40 2.91 -6.80
C PHE A 182 -5.31 1.61 -7.60
N TYR A 183 -5.41 0.49 -6.89
CA TYR A 183 -5.44 -0.83 -7.47
C TYR A 183 -6.81 -1.45 -7.23
N VAL A 184 -7.42 -1.89 -8.32
CA VAL A 184 -8.69 -2.61 -8.33
C VAL A 184 -8.49 -3.88 -9.12
N LEU A 185 -8.90 -5.01 -8.52
CA LEU A 185 -8.91 -6.30 -9.21
C LEU A 185 -10.13 -6.36 -10.14
N ALA A 186 -9.88 -6.44 -11.44
CA ALA A 186 -10.93 -6.48 -12.47
C ALA A 186 -11.84 -7.73 -12.36
N ASP A 187 -11.28 -8.83 -11.86
CA ASP A 187 -11.88 -10.17 -11.90
C ASP A 187 -13.13 -10.34 -11.02
N GLY A 188 -13.40 -9.41 -10.10
CA GLY A 188 -14.57 -9.44 -9.21
C GLY A 188 -15.55 -8.28 -9.42
N SER A 189 -15.40 -7.52 -10.50
CA SER A 189 -16.24 -6.35 -10.77
C SER A 189 -17.46 -6.76 -11.59
N GLU A 190 -18.61 -6.95 -10.95
CA GLU A 190 -19.89 -7.12 -11.67
C GLU A 190 -20.70 -5.81 -11.69
N GLY A 191 -21.45 -5.58 -12.77
CA GLY A 191 -22.34 -4.43 -12.93
C GLY A 191 -21.62 -3.08 -13.11
N ARG A 192 -22.04 -2.07 -12.33
CA ARG A 192 -21.66 -0.65 -12.45
C ARG A 192 -20.14 -0.40 -12.49
N MET A 193 -19.36 -1.27 -11.85
CA MET A 193 -17.91 -1.15 -11.85
C MET A 193 -17.29 -1.40 -13.23
N LYS A 194 -17.84 -2.33 -14.02
CA LYS A 194 -17.40 -2.55 -15.41
C LYS A 194 -17.70 -1.32 -16.27
N GLU A 195 -18.87 -0.71 -16.09
CA GLU A 195 -19.22 0.52 -16.80
C GLU A 195 -18.26 1.67 -16.49
N ILE A 196 -17.86 1.82 -15.22
CA ILE A 196 -16.86 2.82 -14.82
C ILE A 196 -15.50 2.50 -15.45
N VAL A 197 -15.05 1.23 -15.39
CA VAL A 197 -13.79 0.78 -16.02
C VAL A 197 -13.80 1.07 -17.52
N ASP A 198 -14.86 0.67 -18.22
CA ASP A 198 -15.03 0.87 -19.66
C ASP A 198 -15.14 2.36 -20.01
N GLY A 199 -15.82 3.15 -19.17
CA GLY A 199 -15.93 4.60 -19.33
C GLY A 199 -14.60 5.33 -19.15
N VAL A 200 -13.75 4.88 -18.22
CA VAL A 200 -12.38 5.39 -18.03
C VAL A 200 -11.50 4.99 -19.21
N LEU A 201 -11.55 3.73 -19.65
CA LEU A 201 -10.79 3.24 -20.81
C LEU A 201 -11.19 3.95 -22.10
N LYS A 202 -12.50 4.12 -22.34
CA LYS A 202 -13.02 4.81 -23.53
C LYS A 202 -12.63 6.29 -23.56
N ARG A 203 -12.56 6.95 -22.40
CA ARG A 203 -12.04 8.34 -22.30
C ARG A 203 -10.55 8.40 -22.66
N GLU A 204 -9.73 7.49 -22.17
CA GLU A 204 -8.32 7.43 -22.55
C GLU A 204 -8.14 7.18 -24.05
N VAL A 205 -8.84 6.20 -24.61
CA VAL A 205 -8.74 5.87 -26.04
C VAL A 205 -9.29 6.99 -26.92
N GLY A 206 -10.38 7.64 -26.50
CA GLY A 206 -10.98 8.77 -27.21
C GLY A 206 -10.14 10.04 -27.17
N LEU A 207 -9.34 10.26 -26.12
CA LEU A 207 -8.32 11.31 -26.08
C LEU A 207 -7.03 10.91 -26.81
N ALA A 208 -6.80 9.62 -27.05
CA ALA A 208 -5.56 9.09 -27.58
C ALA A 208 -5.51 8.92 -29.12
N SER A 209 -6.48 9.38 -29.93
CA SER A 209 -6.32 9.45 -31.41
C SER A 209 -7.44 10.22 -32.14
N PRO A 210 -7.12 11.01 -33.20
CA PRO A 210 -6.52 10.46 -34.42
C PRO A 210 -5.30 11.26 -34.93
N SER A 211 -4.09 10.82 -34.57
CA SER A 211 -2.91 11.11 -35.38
C SER A 211 -1.86 10.03 -35.17
N LEU A 212 -2.11 8.83 -35.70
CA LEU A 212 -1.17 8.07 -36.52
C LEU A 212 -1.83 6.73 -36.86
N SER A 213 -2.51 6.71 -37.99
CA SER A 213 -2.65 5.51 -38.79
C SER A 213 -1.27 5.14 -39.35
N SER A 214 -0.70 4.01 -38.94
CA SER A 214 0.15 3.17 -39.80
C SER A 214 0.61 1.92 -39.07
N HIS A 215 0.24 0.76 -39.61
CA HIS A 215 0.88 -0.56 -39.49
C HIS A 215 1.14 -1.10 -38.06
N SER A 216 0.59 -2.24 -37.64
CA SER A 216 0.57 -3.51 -38.36
C SER A 216 -0.55 -4.41 -37.82
N ASN A 217 -1.38 -4.94 -38.72
CA ASN A 217 -2.14 -6.16 -38.45
C ASN A 217 -1.15 -7.32 -38.30
N SER A 218 -0.58 -7.50 -37.12
CA SER A 218 -0.04 -8.79 -36.72
C SER A 218 -1.24 -9.66 -36.41
N ALA A 219 -1.78 -10.29 -37.46
CA ALA A 219 -2.60 -11.47 -37.30
C ALA A 219 -1.86 -12.39 -36.32
N GLU A 220 -2.49 -12.63 -35.18
CA GLU A 220 -2.05 -13.59 -34.18
C GLU A 220 -2.06 -14.97 -34.85
N LYS A 221 -0.97 -15.26 -35.56
CA LYS A 221 -0.69 -16.58 -36.09
C LYS A 221 -0.43 -17.43 -34.87
N LYS A 222 -1.47 -18.13 -34.40
CA LYS A 222 -1.36 -19.17 -33.38
C LYS A 222 -0.28 -20.13 -33.86
N GLU A 223 0.95 -19.92 -33.38
CA GLU A 223 2.04 -20.84 -33.68
C GLU A 223 1.66 -22.18 -33.09
N ASN A 224 1.53 -23.16 -33.98
CA ASN A 224 1.25 -24.52 -33.59
C ASN A 224 2.45 -25.04 -32.79
N TRP A 225 2.23 -25.37 -31.52
CA TRP A 225 3.28 -25.82 -30.60
C TRP A 225 4.03 -27.05 -31.14
N ASP A 226 3.37 -27.88 -31.94
CA ASP A 226 3.97 -29.04 -32.58
C ASP A 226 5.13 -28.66 -33.54
N ASP A 227 4.99 -27.56 -34.28
CA ASP A 227 6.04 -27.08 -35.21
C ASP A 227 7.24 -26.47 -34.47
N VAL A 228 7.02 -25.96 -33.26
CA VAL A 228 8.11 -25.46 -32.40
C VAL A 228 8.89 -26.63 -31.81
N VAL A 229 8.20 -27.67 -31.33
CA VAL A 229 8.83 -28.88 -30.77
C VAL A 229 9.64 -29.64 -31.83
N LYS A 230 9.11 -29.74 -33.06
CA LYS A 230 9.82 -30.42 -34.17
C LYS A 230 11.14 -29.72 -34.52
N ARG A 231 11.14 -28.39 -34.63
CA ARG A 231 12.34 -27.58 -34.90
C ARG A 231 13.41 -27.67 -33.80
N LEU A 232 12.98 -27.87 -32.55
CA LEU A 232 13.91 -28.07 -31.44
C LEU A 232 14.55 -29.46 -31.43
N ARG A 233 13.87 -30.49 -31.96
CA ARG A 233 14.49 -31.83 -32.12
C ARG A 233 15.51 -31.86 -33.25
N GLU A 234 15.18 -31.27 -34.41
CA GLU A 234 16.08 -31.26 -35.57
C GLU A 234 17.38 -30.46 -35.35
N LYS A 235 17.41 -29.55 -34.37
CA LYS A 235 18.63 -28.79 -34.00
C LYS A 235 19.58 -29.51 -33.04
N LYS A 236 19.19 -30.69 -32.54
CA LYS A 236 19.97 -31.43 -31.53
C LYS A 236 20.86 -32.53 -32.13
N ASP A 237 20.67 -32.85 -33.41
CA ASP A 237 21.54 -33.71 -34.20
C ASP A 237 22.50 -32.86 -35.06
#